data_AF-A0A915D008-F1
#
_entry.id   AF-A0A915D008-F1
#
_cell.length_a   1.000
_cell.length_b   1.000
_cell.length_c   1.000
_cell.angle_alpha   90.00
_cell.angle_beta   90.00
_cell.angle_gamma   90.00
#
_symmetry.space_group_name_H-M   'P 1'
#
loop_
_entity.id
_entity.type
_entity.pdbx_description
1 polymer ?
#
loop_
_entity_poly.entity_id
_entity_poly.type
_entity_poly.pdbx_seq_one_letter_code
_entity_poly.pdbx_strand_id
1 'polypeptide(L)'
;MESGKGLNVELELQARLKVLNEKLQAGESLRDLDQLPEEVKNAGQEDEFLHNILYGDLAATETAPAHPMEWEDANEEQAETPWLWMQTMLEERSDWLDDQNAIHDMTKEAPSAVIELENYGMPFSRTEDGKITRELLTCCVVDRTGHSLLHTLYGASQQYKNCKYFVEYFALDLLMDQGKCVGVMALEMETGKIHRFRAKKTLLATGGYGRSYFSSTMAHTCTGDELLWSLVLVSEILIWSSFSFIQLVSMVHGV
;
A
#
# COMPACT_ATOMS: atom_id res chain seq x y z
N MET A 1 36.54 17.37 25.99
CA MET A 1 35.90 18.49 25.29
C MET A 1 35.92 18.09 23.83
N GLU A 2 34.87 17.51 23.25
CA GLU A 2 33.59 18.15 22.98
C GLU A 2 32.42 17.15 23.11
N SER A 3 31.58 17.37 24.12
CA SER A 3 30.24 16.78 24.24
C SER A 3 29.27 17.94 24.10
N GLY A 4 28.60 18.09 22.95
CA GLY A 4 27.73 19.26 22.78
C GLY A 4 26.87 19.41 21.53
N LYS A 5 26.88 18.49 20.56
CA LYS A 5 26.10 18.67 19.30
C LYS A 5 24.92 17.72 19.08
N GLY A 6 24.80 16.63 19.85
CA GLY A 6 23.73 15.63 19.64
C GLY A 6 22.38 15.94 20.30
N LEU A 7 22.34 16.81 21.32
CA LEU A 7 21.10 17.06 22.09
C LEU A 7 20.19 18.16 21.49
N ASN A 8 20.68 18.95 20.54
CA ASN A 8 19.92 20.10 20.04
C ASN A 8 18.96 19.73 18.90
N VAL A 9 19.34 18.78 18.05
CA VAL A 9 18.57 18.40 16.85
C VAL A 9 17.23 17.76 17.20
N GLU A 10 17.18 16.94 18.24
CA GLU A 10 15.93 16.28 18.68
C GLU A 10 14.93 17.27 19.28
N LEU A 11 15.42 18.21 20.10
CA LEU A 11 14.60 19.31 20.64
C LEU A 11 14.10 20.24 19.53
N GLU A 12 14.91 20.45 18.50
CA GLU A 12 14.56 21.27 17.33
C GLU A 12 13.54 20.55 16.43
N LEU A 13 13.67 19.25 16.22
CA LEU A 13 12.70 18.42 15.48
C LEU A 13 11.36 18.33 16.22
N GLN A 14 11.37 18.21 17.54
CA GLN A 14 10.13 18.19 18.32
C GLN A 14 9.42 19.55 18.34
N ALA A 15 10.17 20.65 18.38
CA ALA A 15 9.59 21.98 18.20
C ALA A 15 8.98 22.16 16.80
N ARG A 16 9.63 21.62 15.76
CA ARG A 16 9.17 21.65 14.35
C ARG A 16 7.91 20.80 14.11
N LEU A 17 7.84 19.59 14.67
CA LEU A 17 6.65 18.73 14.61
C LEU A 17 5.44 19.34 15.32
N LYS A 18 5.67 20.08 16.40
CA LYS A 18 4.62 20.76 17.15
C LYS A 18 3.96 21.88 16.33
N VAL A 19 4.74 22.71 15.65
CA VAL A 19 4.22 23.80 14.80
C VAL A 19 3.46 23.27 13.59
N LEU A 20 3.95 22.19 12.97
CA LEU A 20 3.28 21.52 11.85
C LEU A 20 1.93 20.93 12.27
N ASN A 21 1.87 20.27 13.44
CA ASN A 21 0.62 19.72 13.98
C ASN A 21 -0.39 20.81 14.36
N GLU A 22 0.06 21.94 14.93
CA GLU A 22 -0.83 23.06 15.28
C GLU A 22 -1.46 23.69 14.04
N LYS A 23 -0.71 23.83 12.93
CA LYS A 23 -1.23 24.34 11.65
C LYS A 23 -2.19 23.36 10.95
N LEU A 24 -1.89 22.06 11.01
CA LEU A 24 -2.79 21.00 10.53
C LEU A 24 -4.12 20.98 11.30
N GLN A 25 -4.08 21.18 12.62
CA GLN A 25 -5.29 21.28 13.44
C GLN A 25 -6.09 22.57 13.22
N ALA A 26 -5.43 23.66 12.78
CA ALA A 26 -6.09 24.91 12.38
C ALA A 26 -6.75 24.83 10.99
N GLY A 27 -6.57 23.74 10.23
CA GLY A 27 -7.14 23.56 8.90
C GLY A 27 -6.47 24.39 7.81
N GLU A 28 -5.26 24.91 8.07
CA GLU A 28 -4.48 25.68 7.10
C GLU A 28 -3.85 24.75 6.04
N SER A 29 -3.89 25.16 4.77
CA SER A 29 -3.26 24.42 3.67
C SER A 29 -1.74 24.59 3.72
N LEU A 30 -0.98 23.50 3.69
CA LEU A 30 0.49 23.49 3.67
C LEU A 30 1.11 24.00 2.35
N ARG A 31 0.35 24.71 1.51
CA ARG A 31 0.76 25.15 0.16
C ARG A 31 1.58 26.44 0.13
N ASP A 32 1.59 27.23 1.20
CA ASP A 32 2.32 28.50 1.25
C ASP A 32 3.70 28.34 1.90
N LEU A 33 4.61 27.66 1.18
CA LEU A 33 6.01 27.47 1.56
C LEU A 33 6.80 28.81 1.64
N ASP A 34 6.32 29.85 0.98
CA ASP A 34 7.01 31.15 0.90
C ASP A 34 7.01 31.95 2.21
N GLN A 35 6.09 31.65 3.13
CA GLN A 35 5.96 32.35 4.43
C GLN A 35 6.78 31.72 5.57
N LEU A 36 7.58 30.69 5.29
CA LEU A 36 8.43 30.05 6.30
C LEU A 36 9.67 30.91 6.62
N PRO A 37 10.11 30.97 7.89
CA PRO A 37 11.34 31.68 8.28
C PRO A 37 12.56 31.19 7.48
N GLU A 38 13.44 32.11 7.05
CA GLU A 38 14.65 31.83 6.25
C GLU A 38 15.54 30.70 6.82
N GLU A 39 15.54 30.54 8.15
CA GLU A 39 16.26 29.48 8.86
C GLU A 39 15.75 28.07 8.50
N VAL A 40 14.45 27.93 8.18
CA VAL A 40 13.81 26.67 7.74
C VAL A 40 14.08 26.38 6.27
N LYS A 41 14.21 27.42 5.43
CA LYS A 41 14.56 27.29 4.01
C LYS A 41 16.00 26.81 3.83
N ASN A 42 16.92 27.34 4.64
CA ASN A 42 18.34 26.96 4.58
C ASN A 42 18.61 25.56 5.15
N ALA A 43 17.86 25.11 6.16
CA ALA A 43 17.98 23.74 6.69
C ALA A 43 17.53 22.66 5.67
N GLY A 44 16.64 23.01 4.75
CA GLY A 44 16.22 22.12 3.66
C GLY A 44 17.27 21.94 2.56
N GLN A 45 18.40 22.65 2.58
CA GLN A 45 19.49 22.46 1.61
C GLN A 45 20.59 21.49 2.09
N GLU A 46 20.69 21.22 3.40
CA GLU A 46 21.73 20.33 3.96
C GLU A 46 21.23 18.90 4.24
N ASP A 47 19.92 18.67 4.23
CA ASP A 47 19.31 17.35 4.44
C ASP A 47 18.46 16.95 3.22
N GLU A 48 19.04 16.09 2.37
CA GLU A 48 18.46 15.59 1.12
C GLU A 48 17.09 14.89 1.33
N PHE A 49 16.84 14.37 2.53
CA PHE A 49 15.57 13.74 2.89
C PHE A 49 14.45 14.78 3.10
N LEU A 50 14.74 15.87 3.81
CA LEU A 50 13.79 16.96 4.01
C LEU A 50 13.65 17.84 2.75
N HIS A 51 14.71 17.98 1.95
CA HIS A 51 14.65 18.62 0.65
C HIS A 51 13.64 17.91 -0.26
N ASN A 52 13.67 16.58 -0.33
CA ASN A 52 12.73 15.83 -1.16
C ASN A 52 11.28 15.82 -0.61
N ILE A 53 11.10 16.02 0.70
CA ILE A 53 9.76 16.12 1.30
C ILE A 53 9.16 17.53 1.12
N LEU A 54 9.98 18.58 1.21
CA LEU A 54 9.53 19.98 1.16
C LEU A 54 9.63 20.60 -0.25
N TYR A 55 10.63 20.21 -1.03
CA TYR A 55 11.04 20.79 -2.32
C TYR A 55 11.25 19.76 -3.43
N GLY A 56 11.08 18.45 -3.16
CA GLY A 56 11.23 17.37 -4.13
C GLY A 56 10.24 17.51 -5.27
N ASP A 57 10.72 18.14 -6.34
CA ASP A 57 10.11 18.35 -7.65
C ASP A 57 8.57 18.36 -7.70
N LEU A 58 8.04 19.44 -7.15
CA LEU A 58 6.83 20.11 -7.65
C LEU A 58 7.08 20.91 -8.93
N ALA A 59 8.27 20.81 -9.55
CA ALA A 59 8.68 21.60 -10.70
C ALA A 59 9.01 20.73 -11.94
N ALA A 60 8.00 20.02 -12.45
CA ALA A 60 7.71 19.86 -13.89
C ALA A 60 6.61 18.82 -14.16
N THR A 61 5.52 18.86 -13.41
CA THR A 61 4.21 18.59 -14.02
C THR A 61 3.31 19.70 -13.54
N GLU A 62 3.04 20.65 -14.44
CA GLU A 62 1.90 21.53 -14.25
C GLU A 62 0.72 20.63 -13.86
N THR A 63 0.09 20.91 -12.73
CA THR A 63 -1.14 20.23 -12.33
C THR A 63 -2.22 20.65 -13.32
N ALA A 64 -2.22 19.99 -14.47
CA ALA A 64 -3.30 20.07 -15.43
C ALA A 64 -4.56 19.58 -14.70
N PRO A 65 -5.68 20.31 -14.83
CA PRO A 65 -6.92 19.94 -14.16
C PRO A 65 -7.29 18.51 -14.55
N ALA A 66 -7.79 17.72 -13.58
CA ALA A 66 -8.29 16.38 -13.81
C ALA A 66 -9.36 16.40 -14.91
N HIS A 67 -8.95 16.11 -16.14
CA HIS A 67 -9.85 15.90 -17.25
C HIS A 67 -10.36 14.47 -17.17
N PRO A 68 -11.66 14.22 -17.43
CA PRO A 68 -12.17 12.87 -17.61
C PRO A 68 -11.37 12.20 -18.73
N MET A 69 -10.63 11.15 -18.41
CA MET A 69 -9.82 10.43 -19.40
C MET A 69 -10.74 9.58 -20.27
N GLU A 70 -10.73 9.81 -21.59
CA GLU A 70 -11.20 8.87 -22.59
C GLU A 70 -10.03 7.97 -23.00
N TRP A 71 -10.29 6.67 -23.10
CA TRP A 71 -9.33 5.69 -23.62
C TRP A 71 -9.18 5.92 -25.12
N GLU A 72 -8.09 6.55 -25.56
CA GLU A 72 -7.68 6.39 -26.95
C GLU A 72 -7.06 5.01 -27.12
N ASP A 73 -7.74 4.17 -27.91
CA ASP A 73 -7.23 2.91 -28.44
C ASP A 73 -5.87 3.17 -29.08
N ALA A 74 -4.80 2.82 -28.37
CA ALA A 74 -3.46 2.88 -28.89
C ALA A 74 -3.38 1.97 -30.13
N ASN A 75 -2.94 2.55 -31.25
CA ASN A 75 -2.65 1.95 -32.55
C ASN A 75 -2.68 0.40 -32.59
N GLU A 76 -3.53 -0.10 -33.49
CA GLU A 76 -3.90 -1.50 -33.80
C GLU A 76 -2.77 -2.53 -34.05
N GLU A 77 -1.50 -2.26 -33.74
CA GLU A 77 -0.38 -3.18 -34.02
C GLU A 77 0.39 -3.68 -32.79
N GLN A 78 0.11 -3.17 -31.58
CA GLN A 78 0.54 -3.75 -30.29
C GLN A 78 -0.46 -3.43 -29.16
N ALA A 79 -1.76 -3.51 -29.44
CA ALA A 79 -2.77 -3.43 -28.40
C ALA A 79 -2.67 -4.66 -27.49
N GLU A 80 -1.91 -4.54 -26.40
CA GLU A 80 -1.75 -5.54 -25.35
C GLU A 80 -3.11 -5.79 -24.68
N THR A 81 -3.84 -6.76 -25.21
CA THR A 81 -5.17 -7.12 -24.69
C THR A 81 -5.05 -7.83 -23.34
N PRO A 82 -6.09 -7.84 -22.48
CA PRO A 82 -6.14 -8.65 -21.25
C PRO A 82 -5.79 -10.12 -21.46
N TRP A 83 -5.98 -10.63 -22.68
CA TRP A 83 -5.61 -11.97 -23.10
C TRP A 83 -4.08 -12.19 -23.14
N LEU A 84 -3.32 -11.20 -23.62
CA LEU A 84 -1.85 -11.29 -23.62
C LEU A 84 -1.31 -11.34 -22.18
N TRP A 85 -1.87 -10.53 -21.28
CA TRP A 85 -1.50 -10.56 -19.86
C TRP A 85 -1.85 -11.90 -19.22
N MET A 86 -3.00 -12.47 -19.55
CA MET A 86 -3.39 -13.81 -19.09
C MET A 86 -2.38 -14.86 -19.57
N GLN A 87 -1.96 -14.80 -20.84
CA GLN A 87 -0.97 -15.73 -21.38
C GLN A 87 0.37 -15.61 -20.62
N THR A 88 0.88 -14.39 -20.42
CA THR A 88 2.11 -14.15 -19.65
C THR A 88 2.00 -14.68 -18.22
N MET A 89 0.86 -14.46 -17.54
CA MET A 89 0.63 -14.97 -16.18
C MET A 89 0.63 -16.50 -16.14
N LEU A 90 -0.02 -17.15 -17.11
CA LEU A 90 -0.11 -18.60 -17.15
C LEU A 90 1.24 -19.26 -17.46
N GLU A 91 1.91 -18.81 -18.51
CA GLU A 91 3.13 -19.44 -19.04
C GLU A 91 4.38 -19.08 -18.24
N GLU A 92 4.60 -17.80 -17.96
CA GLU A 92 5.87 -17.34 -17.38
C GLU A 92 5.84 -17.23 -15.85
N ARG A 93 4.66 -17.09 -15.25
CA ARG A 93 4.52 -16.79 -13.82
C ARG A 93 4.01 -17.96 -13.01
N SER A 94 2.92 -18.59 -13.46
CA SER A 94 2.23 -19.65 -12.69
C SER A 94 2.64 -21.08 -13.05
N ASP A 95 3.35 -21.29 -14.17
CA ASP A 95 3.62 -22.63 -14.72
C ASP A 95 2.33 -23.48 -14.86
N TRP A 96 1.24 -22.84 -15.30
CA TRP A 96 -0.09 -23.45 -15.46
C TRP A 96 -0.75 -24.02 -14.19
N LEU A 97 -0.22 -23.72 -13.00
CA LEU A 97 -0.76 -24.23 -11.73
C LEU A 97 -1.95 -23.42 -11.19
N ASP A 98 -2.06 -22.15 -11.59
CA ASP A 98 -3.08 -21.25 -11.09
C ASP A 98 -4.46 -21.50 -11.73
N ASP A 99 -5.52 -21.09 -11.04
CA ASP A 99 -6.88 -21.11 -11.59
C ASP A 99 -7.01 -20.07 -12.72
N GLN A 100 -7.17 -20.59 -13.94
CA GLN A 100 -7.25 -19.77 -15.15
C GLN A 100 -8.44 -18.80 -15.14
N ASN A 101 -9.55 -19.16 -14.47
CA ASN A 101 -10.70 -18.26 -14.37
C ASN A 101 -10.36 -17.05 -13.48
N ALA A 102 -9.65 -17.29 -12.37
CA ALA A 102 -9.22 -16.22 -11.48
C ALA A 102 -8.21 -15.29 -12.17
N ILE A 103 -7.26 -15.85 -12.94
CA ILE A 103 -6.33 -15.04 -13.74
C ILE A 103 -7.07 -14.22 -14.78
N HIS A 104 -8.01 -14.83 -15.51
CA HIS A 104 -8.80 -14.14 -16.54
C HIS A 104 -9.59 -12.96 -15.98
N ASP A 105 -10.28 -13.16 -14.85
CA ASP A 105 -11.06 -12.09 -14.22
C ASP A 105 -10.13 -10.98 -13.71
N MET A 106 -8.99 -11.34 -13.09
CA MET A 106 -7.99 -10.39 -12.62
C MET A 106 -7.39 -9.54 -13.76
N THR A 107 -6.96 -10.15 -14.86
CA THR A 107 -6.33 -9.40 -15.98
C THR A 107 -7.34 -8.53 -16.72
N LYS A 108 -8.60 -8.96 -16.78
CA LYS A 108 -9.70 -8.19 -17.36
C LYS A 108 -10.08 -6.98 -16.50
N GLU A 109 -10.07 -7.10 -15.17
CA GLU A 109 -10.43 -6.02 -14.24
C GLU A 109 -9.29 -5.04 -13.97
N ALA A 110 -8.02 -5.48 -14.11
CA ALA A 110 -6.84 -4.68 -13.82
C ALA A 110 -6.83 -3.25 -14.41
N PRO A 111 -7.20 -3.01 -15.69
CA PRO A 111 -7.19 -1.65 -16.25
C PRO A 111 -8.16 -0.71 -15.53
N SER A 112 -9.35 -1.23 -15.20
CA SER A 112 -10.39 -0.45 -14.51
C SER A 112 -9.97 -0.15 -13.08
N ALA A 113 -9.36 -1.12 -12.39
CA ALA A 113 -8.86 -0.94 -11.03
C ALA A 113 -7.73 0.12 -10.95
N VAL A 114 -6.81 0.14 -11.93
CA VAL A 114 -5.73 1.16 -11.98
C VAL A 114 -6.31 2.57 -12.17
N ILE A 115 -7.30 2.73 -13.05
CA ILE A 115 -7.99 4.02 -13.23
C ILE A 115 -8.76 4.42 -11.98
N GLU A 116 -9.38 3.47 -11.29
CA GLU A 116 -10.06 3.76 -10.02
C GLU A 116 -9.08 4.31 -8.98
N LEU A 117 -7.88 3.72 -8.87
CA LEU A 117 -6.83 4.20 -7.99
C LEU A 117 -6.34 5.61 -8.36
N GLU A 118 -6.17 5.88 -9.66
CA GLU A 118 -5.85 7.22 -10.16
C GLU A 118 -6.92 8.23 -9.77
N ASN A 119 -8.21 7.87 -9.93
CA ASN A 119 -9.34 8.71 -9.56
C ASN A 119 -9.45 8.93 -8.04
N TYR A 120 -8.95 7.99 -7.22
CA TYR A 120 -8.77 8.20 -5.78
C TYR A 120 -7.61 9.13 -5.44
N GLY A 121 -6.80 9.51 -6.43
CA GLY A 121 -5.68 10.44 -6.28
C GLY A 121 -4.31 9.77 -6.20
N MET A 122 -4.18 8.51 -6.62
CA MET A 122 -2.88 7.83 -6.63
C MET A 122 -1.91 8.52 -7.62
N PRO A 123 -0.73 8.97 -7.16
CA PRO A 123 0.19 9.77 -7.97
C PRO A 123 1.08 8.89 -8.86
N PHE A 124 0.47 8.19 -9.82
CA PHE A 124 1.21 7.39 -10.80
C PHE A 124 2.27 8.23 -11.55
N SER A 125 3.41 7.60 -11.85
CA SER A 125 4.41 8.14 -12.77
C SER A 125 3.77 8.43 -14.13
N ARG A 126 4.20 9.50 -14.79
CA ARG A 126 3.61 10.00 -16.04
C ARG A 126 4.57 9.94 -17.21
N THR A 127 4.03 9.67 -18.40
CA THR A 127 4.73 9.88 -19.66
C THR A 127 4.70 11.37 -20.04
N GLU A 128 5.46 11.76 -21.06
CA GLU A 128 5.44 13.14 -21.59
C GLU A 128 4.02 13.59 -22.01
N ASP A 129 3.18 12.65 -22.44
CA ASP A 129 1.78 12.88 -22.83
C ASP A 129 0.80 12.94 -21.64
N GLY A 130 1.28 12.86 -20.39
CA GLY A 130 0.46 12.88 -19.18
C GLY A 130 -0.30 11.59 -18.86
N LYS A 131 -0.09 10.52 -19.65
CA LYS A 131 -0.65 9.18 -19.39
C LYS A 131 0.16 8.47 -18.30
N ILE A 132 -0.44 7.47 -17.65
CA ILE A 132 0.26 6.63 -16.67
C ILE A 132 1.39 5.88 -17.38
N THR A 133 2.61 6.00 -16.86
CA THR A 133 3.77 5.23 -17.32
C THR A 133 3.56 3.75 -17.03
N ARG A 134 3.85 2.92 -18.03
CA ARG A 134 3.81 1.47 -17.94
C ARG A 134 5.16 0.92 -18.39
N GLU A 135 5.88 0.29 -17.48
CA GLU A 135 7.11 -0.46 -17.79
C GLU A 135 6.84 -1.94 -17.56
N LEU A 136 7.06 -2.77 -18.59
CA LEU A 136 6.93 -4.24 -18.50
C LEU A 136 5.62 -4.68 -17.80
N LEU A 137 4.48 -4.14 -18.25
CA LEU A 137 3.13 -4.40 -17.71
C LEU A 137 2.86 -3.84 -16.30
N THR A 138 3.76 -3.04 -15.73
CA THR A 138 3.64 -2.49 -14.37
C THR A 138 3.37 -1.00 -14.39
N CYS A 139 2.29 -0.57 -13.72
CA CYS A 139 2.05 0.84 -13.39
C CYS A 139 2.74 1.15 -12.05
N CYS A 140 3.57 2.19 -12.01
CA CYS A 140 4.40 2.48 -10.84
C CYS A 140 4.27 3.93 -10.35
N VAL A 141 4.67 4.12 -9.08
CA VAL A 141 4.99 5.43 -8.50
C VAL A 141 6.47 5.37 -8.11
N VAL A 142 7.34 5.50 -9.11
CA VAL A 142 8.79 5.27 -8.98
C VAL A 142 9.04 3.94 -8.22
N ASP A 143 9.76 3.98 -7.11
CA ASP A 143 10.08 2.85 -6.22
C ASP A 143 9.15 2.76 -4.98
N ARG A 144 8.09 3.57 -4.93
CA ARG A 144 7.20 3.74 -3.77
C ARG A 144 5.72 3.45 -4.08
N THR A 145 5.46 2.64 -5.09
CA THR A 145 4.09 2.26 -5.50
C THR A 145 3.26 1.73 -4.32
N GLY A 146 3.81 0.82 -3.52
CA GLY A 146 3.10 0.23 -2.37
C GLY A 146 2.78 1.25 -1.27
N HIS A 147 3.70 2.16 -0.98
CA HIS A 147 3.46 3.25 -0.03
C HIS A 147 2.34 4.18 -0.50
N SER A 148 2.41 4.62 -1.76
CA SER A 148 1.43 5.52 -2.36
C SER A 148 0.04 4.89 -2.45
N LEU A 149 -0.02 3.60 -2.82
CA LEU A 149 -1.26 2.82 -2.87
C LEU A 149 -1.93 2.76 -1.49
N LEU A 150 -1.19 2.40 -0.44
CA LEU A 150 -1.74 2.26 0.90
C LEU A 150 -2.28 3.58 1.45
N HIS A 151 -1.54 4.68 1.25
CA HIS A 151 -2.00 6.01 1.67
C HIS A 151 -3.22 6.48 0.88
N THR A 152 -3.28 6.21 -0.42
CA THR A 152 -4.43 6.57 -1.26
C THR A 152 -5.68 5.83 -0.80
N LEU A 153 -5.60 4.50 -0.62
CA LEU A 153 -6.72 3.69 -0.16
C LEU A 153 -7.15 4.06 1.26
N TYR A 154 -6.21 4.32 2.17
CA TYR A 154 -6.54 4.79 3.51
C TYR A 154 -7.31 6.12 3.43
N GLY A 155 -6.81 7.10 2.69
CA GLY A 155 -7.47 8.40 2.48
C GLY A 155 -8.87 8.25 1.88
N ALA A 156 -9.02 7.43 0.84
CA ALA A 156 -10.32 7.14 0.22
C ALA A 156 -11.28 6.47 1.22
N SER A 157 -10.78 5.54 2.03
CA SER A 157 -11.60 4.81 3.00
C SER A 157 -12.19 5.74 4.08
N GLN A 158 -11.48 6.80 4.47
CA GLN A 158 -11.97 7.81 5.44
C GLN A 158 -13.15 8.64 4.93
N GLN A 159 -13.37 8.70 3.61
CA GLN A 159 -14.50 9.41 3.03
C GLN A 159 -15.84 8.70 3.34
N TYR A 160 -15.80 7.40 3.66
CA TYR A 160 -16.97 6.58 3.96
C TYR A 160 -17.33 6.64 5.45
N LYS A 161 -18.39 7.39 5.79
CA LYS A 161 -18.87 7.58 7.17
C LYS A 161 -19.33 6.30 7.88
N ASN A 162 -19.64 5.25 7.13
CA ASN A 162 -20.11 3.96 7.64
C ASN A 162 -18.97 2.98 7.93
N CYS A 163 -17.73 3.31 7.59
CA CYS A 163 -16.57 2.49 7.92
C CYS A 163 -16.11 2.79 9.35
N LYS A 164 -16.02 1.75 10.18
CA LYS A 164 -15.55 1.86 11.58
C LYS A 164 -14.22 1.15 11.71
N TYR A 165 -13.20 1.88 12.13
CA TYR A 165 -11.87 1.35 12.33
C TYR A 165 -11.67 0.94 13.79
N PHE A 166 -11.15 -0.26 13.98
CA PHE A 166 -10.68 -0.77 15.27
C PHE A 166 -9.17 -0.94 15.14
N VAL A 167 -8.46 0.18 15.32
CA VAL A 167 -7.00 0.25 15.15
C VAL A 167 -6.31 -0.39 16.35
N GLU A 168 -5.23 -1.15 16.12
CA GLU A 168 -4.51 -1.89 17.17
C GLU A 168 -5.39 -2.92 17.91
N TYR A 169 -6.25 -3.60 17.16
CA TYR A 169 -6.96 -4.79 17.62
C TYR A 169 -6.29 -6.03 17.03
N PHE A 170 -5.78 -6.89 17.91
CA PHE A 170 -5.20 -8.17 17.51
C PHE A 170 -6.29 -9.24 17.48
N ALA A 171 -6.67 -9.70 16.29
CA ALA A 171 -7.61 -10.80 16.16
C ALA A 171 -7.00 -12.08 16.76
N LEU A 172 -7.80 -12.82 17.54
CA LEU A 172 -7.36 -13.99 18.30
C LEU A 172 -7.89 -15.29 17.71
N ASP A 173 -9.17 -15.31 17.34
CA ASP A 173 -9.84 -16.49 16.77
C ASP A 173 -11.15 -16.12 16.08
N LEU A 174 -11.60 -16.99 15.17
CA LEU A 174 -12.88 -16.87 14.50
C LEU A 174 -14.01 -17.40 15.39
N LEU A 175 -15.12 -16.66 15.43
CA LEU A 175 -16.32 -17.12 16.10
C LEU A 175 -17.07 -18.06 15.16
N MET A 176 -17.14 -19.34 15.52
CA MET A 176 -17.79 -20.37 14.72
C MET A 176 -19.09 -20.86 15.38
N ASP A 177 -20.15 -20.98 14.59
CA ASP A 177 -21.43 -21.54 15.00
C ASP A 177 -21.96 -22.46 13.90
N GLN A 178 -22.17 -23.74 14.22
CA GLN A 178 -22.67 -24.76 13.28
C GLN A 178 -21.91 -24.79 11.93
N GLY A 179 -20.58 -24.67 11.97
CA GLY A 179 -19.72 -24.66 10.78
C GLY A 179 -19.73 -23.34 9.99
N LYS A 180 -20.35 -22.27 10.53
CA LYS A 180 -20.38 -20.94 9.91
C LYS A 180 -19.60 -19.94 10.74
N CYS A 181 -18.80 -19.11 10.08
CA CYS A 181 -18.18 -17.96 10.74
C CYS A 181 -19.25 -16.91 11.03
N VAL A 182 -19.37 -16.53 12.30
CA VAL A 182 -20.31 -15.52 12.81
C VAL A 182 -19.59 -14.30 13.38
N GLY A 183 -18.28 -14.18 13.17
CA GLY A 183 -17.49 -13.05 13.64
C GLY A 183 -16.05 -13.40 14.00
N VAL A 184 -15.43 -12.51 14.78
CA VAL A 184 -14.05 -12.64 15.28
C VAL A 184 -13.97 -12.19 16.74
N MET A 185 -13.12 -12.86 17.52
CA MET A 185 -12.70 -12.41 18.84
C MET A 185 -11.36 -11.69 18.69
N ALA A 186 -11.21 -10.52 19.32
CA ALA A 186 -9.98 -9.74 19.23
C ALA A 186 -9.58 -9.15 20.58
N LEU A 187 -8.30 -8.92 20.76
CA LEU A 187 -7.70 -8.23 21.88
C LEU A 187 -7.44 -6.78 21.49
N GLU A 188 -8.01 -5.84 22.24
CA GLU A 188 -7.66 -4.42 22.15
C GLU A 188 -6.30 -4.21 22.81
N MET A 189 -5.28 -3.82 22.03
CA MET A 189 -3.91 -3.76 22.53
C MET A 189 -3.70 -2.65 23.56
N GLU A 190 -4.38 -1.52 23.43
CA GLU A 190 -4.27 -0.39 24.35
C GLU A 190 -4.76 -0.74 25.77
N THR A 191 -5.91 -1.43 25.87
CA THR A 191 -6.57 -1.69 27.16
C THR A 191 -6.41 -3.12 27.67
N GLY A 192 -5.97 -4.05 26.81
CA GLY A 192 -5.93 -5.48 27.10
C GLY A 192 -7.32 -6.15 27.17
N LYS A 193 -8.40 -5.46 26.78
CA LYS A 193 -9.75 -6.03 26.80
C LYS A 193 -10.00 -6.93 25.60
N ILE A 194 -10.74 -8.01 25.84
CA ILE A 194 -11.19 -8.91 24.79
C ILE A 194 -12.57 -8.45 24.29
N HIS A 195 -12.67 -8.31 22.98
CA HIS A 195 -13.87 -7.90 22.25
C HIS A 195 -14.36 -9.04 21.36
N ARG A 196 -15.68 -9.10 21.14
CA ARG A 196 -16.32 -10.03 20.21
C ARG A 196 -17.07 -9.25 19.15
N PHE A 197 -16.57 -9.30 17.93
CA PHE A 197 -17.19 -8.68 16.78
C PHE A 197 -18.08 -9.71 16.08
N ARG A 198 -19.41 -9.54 16.18
CA ARG A 198 -20.35 -10.41 15.48
C ARG A 198 -20.67 -9.82 14.11
N ALA A 199 -20.52 -10.63 13.07
CA ALA A 199 -20.79 -10.23 11.69
C ALA A 199 -21.46 -11.37 10.92
N LYS A 200 -22.29 -11.01 9.93
CA LYS A 200 -22.87 -12.00 9.00
C LYS A 200 -21.84 -12.52 8.00
N LYS A 201 -20.80 -11.72 7.75
CA LYS A 201 -19.71 -11.97 6.80
C LYS A 201 -18.43 -11.44 7.42
N THR A 202 -17.37 -12.23 7.35
CA THR A 202 -16.03 -11.91 7.84
C THR A 202 -15.07 -12.10 6.66
N LEU A 203 -14.32 -11.06 6.33
CA LEU A 203 -13.28 -11.08 5.29
C LEU A 203 -11.92 -11.09 6.00
N LEU A 204 -11.03 -11.96 5.57
CA LEU A 204 -9.66 -12.05 6.08
C LEU A 204 -8.72 -11.44 5.04
N ALA A 205 -7.85 -10.55 5.51
CA ALA A 205 -6.85 -9.86 4.70
C ALA A 205 -5.64 -9.55 5.60
N THR A 206 -5.11 -10.57 6.29
CA THR A 206 -4.09 -10.39 7.34
C THR A 206 -2.65 -10.43 6.82
N GLY A 207 -2.47 -10.69 5.51
CA GLY A 207 -1.17 -10.75 4.85
C GLY A 207 -0.54 -12.14 4.88
N GLY A 208 0.74 -12.24 4.50
CA GLY A 208 1.46 -13.51 4.41
C GLY A 208 2.22 -13.91 5.68
N TYR A 209 2.99 -15.00 5.56
CA TYR A 209 3.70 -15.67 6.68
C TYR A 209 5.22 -15.73 6.48
N GLY A 210 5.82 -14.82 5.71
CA GLY A 210 7.26 -14.89 5.40
C GLY A 210 8.17 -14.75 6.62
N ARG A 211 7.66 -14.38 7.80
CA ARG A 211 8.42 -14.42 9.06
C ARG A 211 8.59 -15.82 9.66
N SER A 212 8.03 -16.86 9.03
CA SER A 212 8.41 -18.24 9.31
C SER A 212 9.85 -18.57 8.87
N TYR A 213 10.47 -17.74 8.02
CA TYR A 213 11.85 -17.91 7.56
C TYR A 213 12.81 -16.98 8.30
N PHE A 214 14.05 -17.44 8.50
CA PHE A 214 15.09 -16.68 9.20
C PHE A 214 15.47 -15.39 8.47
N SER A 215 15.67 -15.46 7.15
CA SER A 215 15.92 -14.30 6.30
C SER A 215 14.69 -14.03 5.45
N SER A 216 14.12 -12.83 5.58
CA SER A 216 12.88 -12.43 4.91
C SER A 216 12.84 -10.92 4.73
N THR A 217 12.33 -10.47 3.59
CA THR A 217 12.08 -9.05 3.28
C THR A 217 10.74 -8.55 3.82
N MET A 218 9.87 -9.46 4.29
CA MET A 218 8.55 -9.09 4.83
C MET A 218 8.67 -8.34 6.16
N ALA A 219 7.66 -7.52 6.50
CA ALA A 219 7.61 -6.84 7.78
C ALA A 219 7.57 -7.83 8.96
N HIS A 220 7.96 -7.38 10.15
CA HIS A 220 7.91 -8.22 11.36
C HIS A 220 6.49 -8.62 11.76
N THR A 221 5.49 -7.88 11.30
CA THR A 221 4.05 -8.13 11.52
C THR A 221 3.46 -9.17 10.58
N CYS A 222 4.20 -9.66 9.57
CA CYS A 222 3.71 -10.68 8.65
C CYS A 222 3.94 -12.10 9.20
N THR A 223 3.20 -12.45 10.24
CA THR A 223 3.31 -13.72 11.00
C THR A 223 2.37 -14.82 10.53
N GLY A 224 1.45 -14.53 9.60
CA GLY A 224 0.53 -15.53 9.06
C GLY A 224 -0.61 -15.93 9.98
N ASP A 225 -1.11 -15.01 10.81
CA ASP A 225 -2.08 -15.31 11.87
C ASP A 225 -3.36 -16.01 11.34
N GLU A 226 -3.80 -15.68 10.10
CA GLU A 226 -4.98 -16.32 9.47
C GLU A 226 -4.76 -17.78 9.05
N LEU A 227 -3.52 -18.21 8.80
CA LEU A 227 -3.25 -19.61 8.44
C LEU A 227 -3.59 -20.54 9.58
N LEU A 228 -3.42 -20.09 10.81
CA LEU A 228 -3.77 -20.87 12.00
C LEU A 228 -5.29 -21.07 12.11
N TRP A 229 -6.09 -20.05 11.80
CA TRP A 229 -7.55 -20.13 11.89
C TRP A 229 -8.18 -20.81 10.69
N SER A 230 -7.65 -20.61 9.48
CA SER A 230 -8.16 -21.24 8.26
C SER A 230 -7.93 -22.76 8.24
N LEU A 231 -6.86 -23.26 8.87
CA LEU A 231 -6.63 -24.70 9.09
C LEU A 231 -7.76 -25.37 9.90
N VAL A 232 -8.42 -24.61 10.77
CA VAL A 232 -9.59 -25.11 11.55
C VAL A 232 -10.86 -25.16 10.69
N LEU A 233 -10.92 -24.40 9.59
CA LEU A 233 -12.11 -24.26 8.74
C LEU A 233 -12.13 -25.15 7.51
N VAL A 234 -10.96 -25.48 6.94
CA VAL A 234 -10.87 -26.18 5.66
C VAL A 234 -10.14 -27.51 5.84
N SER A 235 -10.79 -28.60 5.43
CA SER A 235 -10.16 -29.92 5.33
C SER A 235 -9.04 -29.91 4.27
N GLU A 236 -7.81 -29.71 4.76
CA GLU A 236 -6.59 -30.49 4.47
C GLU A 236 -5.92 -30.57 3.08
N ILE A 237 -6.29 -29.85 2.01
CA ILE A 237 -5.56 -30.01 0.71
C ILE A 237 -4.89 -28.74 0.17
N LEU A 238 -5.59 -27.60 0.09
CA LEU A 238 -5.05 -26.38 -0.55
C LEU A 238 -3.97 -25.66 0.28
N ILE A 239 -4.02 -25.79 1.61
CA ILE A 239 -3.08 -25.11 2.50
C ILE A 239 -1.68 -25.74 2.39
N TRP A 240 -1.60 -27.08 2.31
CA TRP A 240 -0.33 -27.80 2.27
C TRP A 240 0.45 -27.61 0.96
N SER A 241 -0.23 -27.50 -0.19
CA SER A 241 0.43 -27.19 -1.46
C SER A 241 1.00 -25.77 -1.46
N SER A 242 0.31 -24.81 -0.86
CA SER A 242 0.77 -23.41 -0.76
C SER A 242 2.06 -23.27 0.05
N PHE A 243 2.27 -24.09 1.08
CA PHE A 243 3.55 -24.15 1.81
C PHE A 243 4.74 -24.59 0.94
N SER A 244 4.49 -25.26 -0.18
CA SER A 244 5.54 -25.77 -1.07
C SER A 244 6.05 -24.73 -2.06
N PHE A 245 5.29 -23.65 -2.30
CA PHE A 245 5.65 -22.59 -3.24
C PHE A 245 6.04 -21.32 -2.47
N ILE A 246 7.34 -21.07 -2.33
CA ILE A 246 7.89 -19.91 -1.64
C ILE A 246 8.63 -19.04 -2.66
N GLN A 247 8.22 -17.77 -2.77
CA GLN A 247 8.89 -16.83 -3.67
C GLN A 247 10.17 -16.29 -3.03
N LEU A 248 11.32 -16.59 -3.63
CA LEU A 248 12.61 -15.97 -3.30
C LEU A 248 12.83 -14.78 -4.22
N VAL A 249 13.01 -13.59 -3.64
CA VAL A 249 13.30 -12.37 -4.40
C VAL A 249 14.80 -12.31 -4.69
N SER A 250 15.16 -12.22 -5.96
CA SER A 250 16.54 -11.94 -6.38
C SER A 250 16.70 -10.43 -6.59
N MET A 251 17.66 -9.81 -5.90
CA MET A 251 18.12 -8.46 -6.24
C MET A 251 19.26 -8.58 -7.24
N VAL A 252 18.94 -8.47 -8.54
CA VAL A 252 19.97 -8.26 -9.56
C VAL A 252 20.49 -6.85 -9.35
N HIS A 253 21.69 -6.72 -8.78
CA HIS A 253 22.41 -5.45 -8.82
C HIS A 253 22.75 -5.21 -10.28
N GLY A 254 22.12 -4.19 -10.89
CA GLY A 254 22.57 -3.68 -12.18
C GLY A 254 24.01 -3.23 -12.04
N VAL A 255 24.93 -3.96 -12.65
CA VAL A 255 26.30 -3.53 -12.95
C VAL A 255 26.33 -3.11 -14.40
#